data_AF-A0AA36JD59-F1
#
_entry.id   AF-A0AA36JD59-F1
#
_cell.length_a   1.000
_cell.length_b   1.000
_cell.length_c   1.000
_cell.angle_alpha   90.00
_cell.angle_beta   90.00
_cell.angle_gamma   90.00
#
_symmetry.space_group_name_H-M   'P 1'
#
loop_
_entity.id
_entity.type
_entity.pdbx_description
1 polymer ?
#
loop_
_entity_poly.entity_id
_entity_poly.type
_entity_poly.pdbx_seq_one_letter_code
_entity_poly.pdbx_strand_id
1 'polypeptide(L)'
;MLEFLVFGTLGALCLAVSIFQLSLVTVILLLFLLLIALRAIIGFPATMRGVAEGETAPGQVPWRVYLEVLLGTKASRSQVSGEGTPRFQLCAMPVNHFGEKVRFCLDLLGVPYVEADRCGLLNVFLFGQSVPYLVDRHSCSRIGNSDECLRYLFAIYSPRNAAADRLLKQNEDTVKWEKDLNKLGHAIQGYAYFFLLGASGSRTSALTAWGGFEPLCPFYQRCLLCWLFPVFKFFMRNAFKLHDEQRNLPRLEFIEKLLDRVDAAVGPEGLGYIVGDHLTYVDISFVALMGPMMPSRICLKEGSPWARNRFKSFSSSSGVGILDEYPQQLRDFEEKTARRPTGKFVCRIFEEFRYKTL
;
A
#
# COMPACT_ATOMS: atom_id res chain seq x y z
N MET A 1 -27.21 -24.14 -2.25
CA MET A 1 -26.39 -24.77 -1.19
C MET A 1 -25.62 -23.77 -0.35
N LEU A 2 -24.89 -22.81 -0.93
CA LEU A 2 -24.10 -21.83 -0.16
C LEU A 2 -24.97 -20.96 0.77
N GLU A 3 -26.14 -20.52 0.31
CA GLU A 3 -27.07 -19.71 1.12
C GLU A 3 -27.58 -20.46 2.35
N PHE A 4 -27.98 -21.73 2.20
CA PHE A 4 -28.40 -22.58 3.33
C PHE A 4 -27.28 -22.80 4.36
N LEU A 5 -26.04 -22.92 3.89
CA LEU A 5 -24.88 -23.05 4.77
C LEU A 5 -24.65 -21.77 5.59
N VAL A 6 -24.75 -20.61 4.95
CA VAL A 6 -24.56 -19.29 5.58
C VAL A 6 -25.67 -18.98 6.59
N PHE A 7 -26.93 -19.19 6.21
CA PHE A 7 -28.07 -18.95 7.12
C PHE A 7 -28.10 -19.96 8.27
N GLY A 8 -27.71 -21.22 8.03
CA GLY A 8 -27.60 -22.23 9.08
C GLY A 8 -26.50 -21.91 10.11
N THR A 9 -25.34 -21.42 9.67
CA THR A 9 -24.25 -21.00 10.58
C THR A 9 -24.61 -19.74 11.38
N LEU A 10 -25.25 -18.75 10.74
CA LEU A 10 -25.76 -17.56 11.44
C LEU A 10 -26.81 -17.92 12.51
N GLY A 11 -27.77 -18.80 12.17
CA GLY A 11 -28.77 -19.29 13.12
C GLY A 11 -28.17 -20.01 14.32
N ALA A 12 -27.18 -20.88 14.09
CA ALA A 12 -26.48 -21.59 15.16
C ALA A 12 -25.68 -20.65 16.07
N LEU A 13 -25.02 -19.63 15.51
CA LEU A 13 -24.29 -18.61 16.28
C LEU A 13 -25.24 -17.75 17.13
N CYS A 14 -26.37 -17.32 16.59
CA CYS A 14 -27.39 -16.58 17.34
C CYS A 14 -27.97 -17.41 18.51
N LEU A 15 -28.20 -18.71 18.29
CA LEU A 15 -28.66 -19.62 19.33
C LEU A 15 -27.60 -19.80 20.44
N ALA A 16 -26.32 -19.91 20.07
CA ALA A 16 -25.22 -20.06 21.02
C ALA A 16 -24.96 -18.81 21.88
N VAL A 17 -25.19 -17.60 21.34
CA VAL A 17 -25.19 -16.34 22.12
C VAL A 17 -26.36 -16.31 23.10
N SER A 18 -27.55 -16.72 22.62
CA SER A 18 -28.79 -16.68 23.40
C SER A 18 -28.78 -17.66 24.58
N ILE A 19 -27.98 -18.73 24.49
CA ILE A 19 -27.80 -19.75 25.55
C ILE A 19 -26.61 -19.42 26.47
N PHE A 20 -26.05 -18.20 26.41
CA PHE A 20 -24.95 -17.71 27.27
C PHE A 20 -23.62 -18.50 27.19
N GLN A 21 -23.45 -19.42 26.22
CA GLN A 21 -22.21 -20.21 26.13
C GLN A 21 -21.07 -19.52 25.38
N LEU A 22 -21.39 -18.52 24.56
CA LEU A 22 -20.39 -17.73 23.85
C LEU A 22 -20.62 -16.25 24.15
N SER A 23 -19.56 -15.59 24.59
CA SER A 23 -19.58 -14.13 24.72
C SER A 23 -19.83 -13.50 23.35
N LEU A 24 -20.45 -12.31 23.32
CA LEU A 24 -20.61 -11.51 22.10
C LEU A 24 -19.28 -11.34 21.35
N VAL A 25 -18.18 -11.19 22.10
CA VAL A 25 -16.81 -11.11 21.57
C VAL A 25 -16.44 -12.39 20.80
N THR A 26 -16.77 -13.56 21.34
CA THR A 26 -16.49 -14.85 20.69
C THR A 26 -17.27 -15.00 19.39
N VAL A 27 -18.51 -14.52 19.33
CA VAL A 27 -19.31 -14.58 18.10
C VAL A 27 -18.84 -13.61 17.04
N ILE A 28 -18.50 -12.37 17.42
CA ILE A 28 -17.88 -11.40 16.49
C ILE A 28 -16.57 -11.99 15.93
N LEU A 29 -15.78 -12.63 16.79
CA LEU A 29 -14.55 -13.31 16.37
C LEU A 29 -14.82 -14.43 15.37
N LEU A 30 -15.76 -15.32 15.64
CA LEU A 30 -16.07 -16.45 14.77
C LEU A 30 -16.60 -15.97 13.42
N LEU A 31 -17.45 -14.94 13.40
CA LEU A 31 -17.90 -14.30 12.16
C LEU A 31 -16.73 -13.69 11.38
N PHE A 32 -15.79 -13.05 12.08
CA PHE A 32 -14.61 -12.47 11.46
C PHE A 32 -13.70 -13.54 10.82
N LEU A 33 -13.45 -14.63 11.56
CA LEU A 33 -12.67 -15.76 11.06
C LEU A 33 -13.38 -16.45 9.88
N LEU A 34 -14.71 -16.56 9.92
CA LEU A 34 -15.51 -17.08 8.82
C LEU A 34 -15.39 -16.21 7.56
N LEU A 35 -15.45 -14.88 7.70
CA LEU A 35 -15.25 -13.96 6.58
C LEU A 35 -13.85 -14.10 5.97
N ILE A 36 -12.82 -14.22 6.80
CA ILE A 36 -11.45 -14.46 6.31
C ILE A 36 -11.36 -15.81 5.59
N ALA A 37 -11.91 -16.88 6.17
CA ALA A 37 -11.89 -18.21 5.59
C ALA A 37 -12.62 -18.25 4.23
N LEU A 38 -13.81 -17.65 4.17
CA LEU A 38 -14.56 -17.49 2.93
C LEU A 38 -13.74 -16.72 1.88
N ARG A 39 -13.03 -15.66 2.29
CA ARG A 39 -12.16 -14.91 1.38
C ARG A 39 -10.98 -15.73 0.89
N ALA A 40 -10.36 -16.53 1.75
CA ALA A 40 -9.28 -17.44 1.36
C ALA A 40 -9.75 -18.47 0.31
N ILE A 41 -11.00 -18.94 0.41
CA ILE A 41 -11.63 -19.83 -0.58
C ILE A 41 -11.91 -19.10 -1.90
N ILE A 42 -12.47 -17.89 -1.85
CA ILE A 42 -12.79 -17.07 -3.05
C ILE A 42 -11.50 -16.61 -3.76
N GLY A 43 -10.40 -16.49 -3.03
CA GLY A 43 -9.11 -16.00 -3.53
C GLY A 43 -8.88 -14.52 -3.25
N PHE A 44 -7.61 -14.14 -3.36
CA PHE A 44 -7.16 -12.75 -3.17
C PHE A 44 -7.40 -11.92 -4.43
N PRO A 45 -7.70 -10.61 -4.31
CA PRO A 45 -7.87 -9.75 -5.48
C PRO A 45 -6.59 -9.76 -6.33
N ALA A 46 -6.75 -9.67 -7.66
CA ALA A 46 -5.65 -9.78 -8.62
C ALA A 46 -4.51 -8.77 -8.36
N THR A 47 -4.84 -7.63 -7.76
CA THR A 47 -3.88 -6.61 -7.31
C THR A 47 -2.84 -7.11 -6.31
N MET A 48 -3.09 -8.21 -5.58
CA MET A 48 -2.10 -8.83 -4.69
C MET A 48 -1.17 -9.82 -5.41
N ARG A 49 -1.55 -10.32 -6.59
CA ARG A 49 -0.80 -11.35 -7.32
C ARG A 49 0.07 -10.79 -8.45
N GLY A 50 -0.13 -9.52 -8.81
CA GLY A 50 0.36 -8.97 -10.07
C GLY A 50 -0.47 -9.57 -11.22
N VAL A 51 -1.11 -8.73 -12.02
CA VAL A 51 -1.90 -9.22 -13.17
C VAL A 51 -0.91 -9.70 -14.24
N ALA A 52 -1.01 -10.96 -14.66
CA ALA A 52 -0.29 -11.46 -15.83
C ALA A 52 -0.86 -10.78 -17.09
N GLU A 53 0.01 -10.42 -18.04
CA GLU A 53 -0.43 -9.74 -19.28
C GLU A 53 -1.52 -10.54 -20.00
N GLY A 54 -2.64 -9.88 -20.33
CA GLY A 54 -3.72 -10.43 -21.16
C GLY A 54 -5.00 -10.82 -20.41
N GLU A 55 -5.00 -10.89 -19.08
CA GLU A 55 -6.22 -11.16 -18.31
C GLU A 55 -6.92 -9.86 -17.90
N THR A 56 -8.09 -9.60 -18.48
CA THR A 56 -9.01 -8.61 -17.94
C THR A 56 -9.50 -9.13 -16.58
N ALA A 57 -9.24 -8.38 -15.50
CA ALA A 57 -9.80 -8.71 -14.21
C ALA A 57 -11.34 -8.78 -14.38
N PRO A 58 -11.99 -9.90 -14.01
CA PRO A 58 -13.43 -10.01 -14.15
C PRO A 58 -14.07 -8.84 -13.39
N GLY A 59 -15.01 -8.16 -14.03
CA GLY A 59 -15.77 -7.05 -13.46
C GLY A 59 -16.55 -7.49 -12.23
N GLN A 60 -15.87 -7.61 -11.10
CA GLN A 60 -16.49 -7.87 -9.82
C GLN A 60 -17.09 -6.56 -9.34
N VAL A 61 -18.39 -6.41 -9.55
CA VAL A 61 -19.19 -5.44 -8.79
C VAL A 61 -18.97 -5.79 -7.31
N PRO A 62 -18.40 -4.89 -6.49
CA PRO A 62 -18.13 -5.20 -5.10
C PRO A 62 -19.45 -5.59 -4.42
N TRP A 63 -19.50 -6.74 -3.74
CA TRP A 63 -20.63 -7.22 -2.94
C TRP A 63 -21.21 -6.16 -1.97
N ARG A 64 -20.43 -5.12 -1.64
CA ARG A 64 -20.88 -3.90 -0.97
C ARG A 64 -22.04 -3.19 -1.68
N VAL A 65 -22.08 -3.15 -3.02
CA VAL A 65 -23.22 -2.58 -3.76
C VAL A 65 -24.49 -3.37 -3.47
N TYR A 66 -24.39 -4.70 -3.36
CA TYR A 66 -25.53 -5.53 -2.99
C TYR A 66 -25.94 -5.34 -1.52
N LEU A 67 -24.99 -5.24 -0.59
CA LEU A 67 -25.31 -5.00 0.82
C LEU A 67 -25.81 -3.59 1.12
N GLU A 68 -25.32 -2.57 0.43
CA GLU A 68 -25.81 -1.19 0.56
C GLU A 68 -27.25 -1.07 0.02
N VAL A 69 -27.60 -1.86 -1.00
CA VAL A 69 -28.97 -2.00 -1.53
C VAL A 69 -29.85 -2.84 -0.59
N LEU A 70 -29.35 -3.97 -0.06
CA LEU A 70 -30.10 -4.89 0.81
C LEU A 70 -30.34 -4.35 2.22
N LEU A 71 -29.36 -3.65 2.81
CA LEU A 71 -29.46 -3.15 4.19
C LEU A 71 -30.19 -1.80 4.28
N GLY A 72 -30.65 -1.25 3.15
CA GLY A 72 -31.30 0.07 3.13
C GLY A 72 -30.43 1.19 3.70
N THR A 73 -29.14 0.92 3.93
CA THR A 73 -28.18 1.91 4.39
C THR A 73 -27.93 2.83 3.22
N LYS A 74 -28.69 3.93 3.19
CA LYS A 74 -28.22 5.19 2.64
C LYS A 74 -26.89 5.50 3.33
N ALA A 75 -25.80 4.90 2.86
CA ALA A 75 -24.48 5.44 3.08
C ALA A 75 -24.59 6.86 2.54
N SER A 76 -24.66 7.82 3.46
CA SER A 76 -24.81 9.25 3.26
C SER A 76 -24.63 9.68 1.80
N ARG A 77 -25.74 9.68 1.05
CA ARG A 77 -25.83 10.35 -0.25
C ARG A 77 -25.95 11.87 -0.08
N SER A 78 -25.71 12.36 1.13
CA SER A 78 -25.94 13.74 1.55
C SER A 78 -24.97 14.10 2.67
N GLN A 79 -23.70 14.35 2.32
CA GLN A 79 -22.74 15.22 3.03
C GLN A 79 -21.31 14.81 2.64
N VAL A 80 -20.76 15.34 1.54
CA VAL A 80 -19.36 15.84 1.53
C VAL A 80 -19.19 16.89 0.43
N SER A 81 -19.88 18.01 0.57
CA SER A 81 -19.41 19.29 0.03
C SER A 81 -19.67 20.36 1.09
N GLY A 82 -19.17 20.11 2.30
CA GLY A 82 -19.01 21.20 3.26
C GLY A 82 -17.93 22.13 2.72
N GLU A 83 -18.19 23.43 2.72
CA GLU A 83 -17.16 24.45 2.49
C GLU A 83 -15.91 24.08 3.30
N GLY A 84 -14.77 23.92 2.62
CA GLY A 84 -13.48 23.62 3.25
C GLY A 84 -13.01 22.15 3.24
N THR A 85 -13.80 21.17 2.80
CA THR A 85 -13.28 19.79 2.66
C THR A 85 -12.52 19.62 1.32
N PRO A 86 -11.27 19.12 1.31
CA PRO A 86 -10.54 18.91 0.07
C PRO A 86 -11.26 17.98 -0.91
N ARG A 87 -11.15 18.26 -2.22
CA ARG A 87 -11.74 17.47 -3.30
C ARG A 87 -11.40 15.99 -3.20
N PHE A 88 -10.14 15.69 -2.93
CA PHE A 88 -9.65 14.32 -2.91
C PHE A 88 -9.56 13.73 -1.51
N GLN A 89 -9.81 12.43 -1.45
CA GLN A 89 -9.39 11.58 -0.35
C GLN A 89 -8.50 10.47 -0.87
N LEU A 90 -7.27 10.40 -0.36
CA LEU A 90 -6.41 9.25 -0.61
C LEU A 90 -6.65 8.23 0.49
N CYS A 91 -6.98 6.99 0.12
CA CYS A 91 -6.98 5.89 1.07
C CYS A 91 -5.71 5.07 0.87
N ALA A 92 -4.86 5.02 1.89
CA ALA A 92 -3.61 4.27 1.86
C ALA A 92 -3.28 3.68 3.25
N MET A 93 -2.09 3.09 3.40
CA MET A 93 -1.56 2.57 4.68
C MET A 93 -0.20 3.21 4.95
N PRO A 94 0.32 3.21 6.19
CA PRO A 94 1.53 3.96 6.53
C PRO A 94 2.73 3.64 5.62
N VAL A 95 3.17 2.37 5.60
CA VAL A 95 4.16 1.91 4.62
C VAL A 95 3.43 1.30 3.43
N ASN A 96 3.06 2.15 2.48
CA ASN A 96 2.50 1.75 1.18
C ASN A 96 3.33 2.36 0.05
N HIS A 97 4.16 1.56 -0.63
CA HIS A 97 4.98 2.08 -1.72
C HIS A 97 4.16 2.59 -2.91
N PHE A 98 3.08 1.90 -3.29
CA PHE A 98 2.16 2.40 -4.31
C PHE A 98 1.40 3.64 -3.83
N GLY A 99 1.05 3.70 -2.54
CA GLY A 99 0.40 4.85 -1.93
C GLY A 99 1.31 6.08 -1.86
N GLU A 100 2.58 5.90 -1.54
CA GLU A 100 3.56 6.99 -1.49
C GLU A 100 3.77 7.61 -2.87
N LYS A 101 3.75 6.81 -3.95
CA LYS A 101 3.75 7.33 -5.34
C LYS A 101 2.63 8.37 -5.52
N VAL A 102 1.40 8.06 -5.09
CA VAL A 102 0.25 8.98 -5.20
C VAL A 102 0.37 10.17 -4.24
N ARG A 103 0.76 9.93 -2.98
CA ARG A 103 0.97 11.01 -1.99
C ARG A 103 1.99 12.02 -2.49
N PHE A 104 3.12 11.55 -2.97
CA PHE A 104 4.23 12.40 -3.41
C PHE A 104 3.82 13.24 -4.62
N CYS A 105 3.12 12.67 -5.60
CA CYS A 105 2.58 13.44 -6.73
C CYS A 105 1.53 14.48 -6.28
N LEU A 106 0.58 14.14 -5.39
CA LEU A 106 -0.39 15.09 -4.87
C LEU A 106 0.29 16.26 -4.14
N ASP A 107 1.28 15.93 -3.31
CA ASP A 107 2.07 16.87 -2.52
C ASP A 107 2.91 17.82 -3.40
N LEU A 108 3.55 17.29 -4.46
CA LEU A 108 4.31 18.08 -5.43
C LEU A 108 3.43 18.99 -6.27
N LEU A 109 2.23 18.55 -6.63
CA LEU A 109 1.29 19.37 -7.39
C LEU A 109 0.53 20.38 -6.54
N GLY A 110 0.75 20.37 -5.21
CA GLY A 110 0.03 21.24 -4.28
C GLY A 110 -1.47 20.95 -4.23
N VAL A 111 -1.88 19.73 -4.63
CA VAL A 111 -3.28 19.34 -4.69
C VAL A 111 -3.78 19.06 -3.28
N PRO A 112 -4.78 19.79 -2.76
CA PRO A 112 -5.32 19.51 -1.44
C PRO A 112 -6.02 18.15 -1.41
N TYR A 113 -5.67 17.31 -0.44
CA TYR A 113 -6.35 16.05 -0.15
C TYR A 113 -6.38 15.80 1.35
N VAL A 114 -7.33 14.96 1.77
CA VAL A 114 -7.30 14.33 3.09
C VAL A 114 -6.90 12.87 2.93
N GLU A 115 -6.21 12.34 3.91
CA GLU A 115 -5.85 10.93 3.92
C GLU A 115 -6.78 10.13 4.83
N ALA A 116 -7.19 8.97 4.36
CA ALA A 116 -7.88 7.95 5.14
C ALA A 116 -6.93 6.77 5.33
N ASP A 117 -6.09 6.85 6.36
CA ASP A 117 -5.14 5.78 6.69
C ASP A 117 -5.87 4.53 7.16
N ARG A 118 -5.50 3.39 6.58
CA ARG A 118 -6.03 2.07 6.90
C ARG A 118 -4.92 1.16 7.36
N CYS A 119 -5.25 0.27 8.30
CA CYS A 119 -4.37 -0.84 8.60
C CYS A 119 -4.35 -1.80 7.40
N GLY A 120 -3.19 -1.94 6.76
CA GLY A 120 -3.05 -2.38 5.37
C GLY A 120 -3.87 -3.60 4.97
N LEU A 121 -3.66 -4.70 5.69
CA LEU A 121 -4.22 -6.01 5.32
C LEU A 121 -5.73 -6.09 5.51
N LEU A 122 -6.29 -5.34 6.47
CA LEU A 122 -7.71 -5.45 6.82
C LEU A 122 -8.62 -5.16 5.62
N ASN A 123 -8.27 -4.17 4.80
CA ASN A 123 -9.11 -3.78 3.69
C ASN A 123 -9.17 -4.86 2.60
N VAL A 124 -8.05 -5.55 2.35
CA VAL A 124 -7.97 -6.65 1.39
C VAL A 124 -8.71 -7.89 1.91
N PHE A 125 -8.50 -8.25 3.17
CA PHE A 125 -9.12 -9.45 3.75
C PHE A 125 -10.62 -9.29 4.00
N LEU A 126 -11.06 -8.11 4.44
CA LEU A 126 -12.47 -7.87 4.80
C LEU A 126 -13.32 -7.36 3.66
N PHE A 127 -12.76 -6.48 2.83
CA PHE A 127 -13.51 -5.80 1.80
C PHE A 127 -13.07 -6.17 0.39
N GLY A 128 -12.03 -7.00 0.25
CA GLY A 128 -11.49 -7.40 -1.05
C GLY A 128 -10.81 -6.25 -1.81
N GLN A 129 -10.45 -5.17 -1.12
CA GLN A 129 -9.98 -3.93 -1.73
C GLN A 129 -8.54 -3.64 -1.34
N SER A 130 -7.66 -3.57 -2.33
CA SER A 130 -6.29 -3.09 -2.14
C SER A 130 -6.24 -1.56 -2.01
N VAL A 131 -5.20 -1.08 -1.33
CA VAL A 131 -4.81 0.32 -1.29
C VAL A 131 -3.51 0.49 -2.09
N PRO A 132 -3.24 1.67 -2.68
CA PRO A 132 -4.01 2.90 -2.60
C PRO A 132 -5.24 2.91 -3.51
N TYR A 133 -6.18 3.79 -3.16
CA TYR A 133 -7.21 4.28 -4.08
C TYR A 133 -7.51 5.75 -3.77
N LEU A 134 -7.87 6.51 -4.80
CA LEU A 134 -8.25 7.91 -4.71
C LEU A 134 -9.77 8.02 -4.81
N VAL A 135 -10.38 8.80 -3.93
CA VAL A 135 -11.78 9.20 -4.04
C VAL A 135 -11.81 10.65 -4.50
N ASP A 136 -12.44 10.90 -5.64
CA ASP A 136 -12.80 12.25 -6.06
C ASP A 136 -14.24 12.54 -5.62
N ARG A 137 -14.40 13.43 -4.65
CA ARG A 137 -15.70 13.81 -4.12
C ARG A 137 -16.50 14.65 -5.11
N HIS A 138 -15.85 15.36 -6.04
CA HIS A 138 -16.55 16.19 -7.01
C HIS A 138 -17.21 15.33 -8.09
N SER A 139 -16.47 14.35 -8.65
CA SER A 139 -17.03 13.41 -9.63
C SER A 139 -17.69 12.19 -9.01
N CYS A 140 -17.73 12.07 -7.68
CA CYS A 140 -18.20 10.90 -6.94
C CYS A 140 -17.52 9.59 -7.41
N SER A 141 -16.27 9.68 -7.85
CA SER A 141 -15.53 8.56 -8.43
C SER A 141 -14.53 7.97 -7.46
N ARG A 142 -14.29 6.66 -7.59
CA ARG A 142 -13.22 5.94 -6.89
C ARG A 142 -12.28 5.32 -7.92
N ILE A 143 -11.01 5.69 -7.84
CA ILE A 143 -9.97 5.28 -8.76
C ILE A 143 -9.02 4.35 -8.00
N GLY A 144 -8.89 3.11 -8.45
CA GLY A 144 -8.06 2.08 -7.82
C GLY A 144 -6.65 2.03 -8.41
N ASN A 145 -5.69 1.45 -7.70
CA ASN A 145 -4.28 1.36 -8.12
C ASN A 145 -3.61 2.74 -8.25
N SER A 146 -2.31 2.81 -7.94
CA SER A 146 -1.54 4.04 -8.02
C SER A 146 -1.46 4.61 -9.43
N ASP A 147 -1.39 3.76 -10.45
CA ASP A 147 -1.17 4.22 -11.82
C ASP A 147 -2.41 4.91 -12.36
N GLU A 148 -3.59 4.29 -12.23
CA GLU A 148 -4.84 4.91 -12.63
C GLU A 148 -5.11 6.20 -11.84
N CYS A 149 -4.73 6.24 -10.55
CA CYS A 149 -4.78 7.48 -9.77
C CYS A 149 -3.94 8.58 -10.43
N LEU A 150 -2.72 8.29 -10.89
CA LEU A 150 -1.89 9.27 -11.59
C LEU A 150 -2.44 9.64 -12.97
N ARG A 151 -2.95 8.68 -13.75
CA ARG A 151 -3.60 8.96 -15.04
C ARG A 151 -4.80 9.89 -14.87
N TYR A 152 -5.58 9.66 -13.82
CA TYR A 152 -6.73 10.46 -13.48
C TYR A 152 -6.35 11.88 -13.06
N LEU A 153 -5.32 12.01 -12.21
CA LEU A 153 -4.76 13.32 -11.84
C LEU A 153 -4.21 14.07 -13.06
N PHE A 154 -3.50 13.38 -13.97
CA PHE A 154 -3.04 13.97 -15.23
C PHE A 154 -4.21 14.53 -16.03
N ALA A 155 -5.25 13.73 -16.28
CA ALA A 155 -6.41 14.14 -17.07
C ALA A 155 -7.13 15.38 -16.50
N ILE A 156 -7.15 15.54 -15.17
CA ILE A 156 -7.79 16.69 -14.52
C ILE A 156 -6.89 17.93 -14.53
N TYR A 157 -5.60 17.77 -14.27
CA TYR A 157 -4.71 18.88 -13.95
C TYR A 157 -3.83 19.34 -15.12
N SER A 158 -3.43 18.46 -16.04
CA SER A 158 -2.53 18.84 -17.13
C SER A 158 -3.06 19.97 -18.03
N PRO A 159 -4.38 20.11 -18.31
CA PRO A 159 -4.85 21.21 -19.16
C PRO A 159 -4.73 22.60 -18.52
N ARG A 160 -4.49 22.67 -17.20
CA ARG A 160 -4.50 23.92 -16.43
C ARG A 160 -3.24 24.14 -15.58
N ASN A 161 -2.34 23.17 -15.54
CA ASN A 161 -1.12 23.20 -14.74
C ASN A 161 0.02 22.56 -15.53
N ALA A 162 0.98 23.39 -15.97
CA ALA A 162 2.14 22.95 -16.75
C ALA A 162 3.08 22.01 -15.96
N ALA A 163 3.16 22.17 -14.63
CA ALA A 163 3.90 21.24 -13.79
C ALA A 163 3.22 19.87 -13.73
N ALA A 164 1.89 19.83 -13.72
CA ALA A 164 1.13 18.58 -13.83
C ALA A 164 1.28 17.93 -15.20
N ASP A 165 1.24 18.72 -16.29
CA ASP A 165 1.50 18.20 -17.65
C ASP A 165 2.88 17.57 -17.72
N ARG A 166 3.91 18.24 -17.19
CA ARG A 166 5.29 17.75 -17.21
C ARG A 166 5.49 16.52 -16.31
N LEU A 167 5.08 16.59 -15.04
CA LEU A 167 5.33 15.54 -14.05
C LEU A 167 4.59 14.24 -14.38
N LEU A 168 3.32 14.34 -14.76
CA LEU A 168 2.44 13.17 -14.92
C LEU A 168 2.29 12.71 -16.39
N LYS A 169 3.04 13.31 -17.33
CA LYS A 169 2.92 13.00 -18.76
C LYS A 169 3.17 11.53 -19.02
N GLN A 170 2.29 10.92 -19.81
CA GLN A 170 2.52 9.60 -20.37
C GLN A 170 3.04 9.72 -21.80
N ASN A 171 4.14 9.04 -22.06
CA ASN A 171 4.73 8.78 -23.37
C ASN A 171 5.23 7.32 -23.39
N GLU A 172 5.77 6.89 -24.53
CA GLU A 172 6.22 5.50 -24.70
C GLU A 172 7.26 5.08 -23.64
N ASP A 173 8.26 5.91 -23.39
CA ASP A 173 9.34 5.62 -22.43
C ASP A 173 8.83 5.52 -20.99
N THR A 174 8.01 6.49 -20.56
CA THR A 174 7.47 6.52 -19.20
C THR A 174 6.53 5.35 -18.94
N VAL A 175 5.69 4.97 -19.91
CA VAL A 175 4.78 3.81 -19.80
C VAL A 175 5.57 2.50 -19.74
N LYS A 176 6.66 2.38 -20.51
CA LYS A 176 7.55 1.21 -20.46
C LYS A 176 8.20 1.07 -19.08
N TRP A 177 8.70 2.18 -18.53
CA TRP A 177 9.25 2.19 -17.17
C TRP A 177 8.18 1.87 -16.12
N GLU A 178 7.00 2.46 -16.20
CA GLU A 178 5.91 2.18 -15.27
C GLU A 178 5.60 0.67 -15.18
N LYS A 179 5.55 -0.01 -16.33
CA LYS A 179 5.33 -1.47 -16.38
C LYS A 179 6.41 -2.25 -15.62
N ASP A 180 7.67 -1.88 -15.81
CA ASP A 180 8.79 -2.53 -15.11
C ASP A 180 8.82 -2.19 -13.61
N LEU A 181 8.47 -0.96 -13.23
CA LEU A 181 8.36 -0.52 -11.85
C LEU A 181 7.20 -1.20 -11.11
N ASN A 182 6.09 -1.50 -11.77
CA ASN A 182 5.02 -2.30 -11.17
C ASN A 182 5.48 -3.72 -10.81
N LYS A 183 6.27 -4.34 -11.71
CA LYS A 183 6.91 -5.63 -11.42
C LYS A 183 7.90 -5.50 -10.27
N LEU A 184 8.65 -4.40 -10.20
CA LEU A 184 9.55 -4.11 -9.08
C LEU A 184 8.81 -4.05 -7.76
N GLY A 185 7.68 -3.33 -7.69
CA GLY A 185 6.88 -3.22 -6.47
C GLY A 185 6.49 -4.59 -5.92
N HIS A 186 6.02 -5.49 -6.77
CA HIS A 186 5.70 -6.86 -6.37
C HIS A 186 6.93 -7.71 -6.00
N ALA A 187 8.05 -7.55 -6.71
CA ALA A 187 9.30 -8.25 -6.40
C ALA A 187 9.85 -7.82 -5.03
N ILE A 188 9.93 -6.50 -4.78
CA ILE A 188 10.33 -5.90 -3.51
C ILE A 188 9.40 -6.34 -2.38
N GLN A 189 8.08 -6.29 -2.61
CA GLN A 189 7.10 -6.72 -1.60
C GLN A 189 7.31 -8.19 -1.21
N GLY A 190 7.48 -9.08 -2.19
CA GLY A 190 7.75 -10.49 -1.95
C GLY A 190 9.09 -10.74 -1.24
N TYR A 191 10.14 -10.02 -1.66
CA TYR A 191 11.48 -10.14 -1.08
C TYR A 191 11.54 -9.62 0.36
N ALA A 192 11.00 -8.42 0.62
CA ALA A 192 10.95 -7.84 1.96
C ALA A 192 10.12 -8.69 2.92
N TYR A 193 8.92 -9.12 2.51
CA TYR A 193 8.07 -9.93 3.38
C TYR A 193 8.63 -11.33 3.66
N PHE A 194 9.43 -11.90 2.76
CA PHE A 194 10.11 -13.17 3.02
C PHE A 194 10.89 -13.12 4.34
N PHE A 195 11.62 -12.02 4.59
CA PHE A 195 12.37 -11.80 5.83
C PHE A 195 11.49 -11.24 6.95
N LEU A 196 10.68 -10.20 6.70
CA LEU A 196 9.87 -9.54 7.74
C LEU A 196 8.82 -10.47 8.36
N LEU A 197 8.27 -11.40 7.58
CA LEU A 197 7.31 -12.40 8.06
C LEU A 197 7.97 -13.77 8.25
N GLY A 198 9.30 -13.84 8.19
CA GLY A 198 10.09 -15.04 8.45
C GLY A 198 10.01 -15.53 9.90
N ALA A 199 10.78 -16.58 10.21
CA ALA A 199 10.96 -17.06 11.58
C ALA A 199 11.70 -16.02 12.45
N SER A 200 12.68 -15.34 11.88
CA SER A 200 13.47 -14.27 12.50
C SER A 200 12.84 -12.87 12.38
N GLY A 201 11.70 -12.74 11.70
CA GLY A 201 11.07 -11.45 11.45
C GLY A 201 10.34 -10.91 12.68
N SER A 202 10.56 -9.63 13.00
CA SER A 202 9.87 -8.98 14.11
C SER A 202 8.40 -8.70 13.81
N ARG A 203 7.55 -9.08 14.77
CA ARG A 203 6.13 -8.70 14.81
C ARG A 203 5.98 -7.18 14.81
N THR A 204 6.84 -6.49 15.54
CA THR A 204 6.81 -5.05 15.72
C THR A 204 7.04 -4.31 14.41
N SER A 205 8.02 -4.75 13.62
CA SER A 205 8.34 -4.14 12.32
C SER A 205 7.17 -4.29 11.33
N ALA A 206 6.59 -5.49 11.25
CA ALA A 206 5.42 -5.74 10.39
C ALA A 206 4.18 -4.94 10.83
N LEU A 207 3.87 -4.92 12.13
CA LEU A 207 2.74 -4.15 12.66
C LEU A 207 2.92 -2.66 12.46
N THR A 208 4.12 -2.13 12.63
CA THR A 208 4.39 -0.70 12.36
C THR A 208 4.17 -0.39 10.89
N ALA A 209 4.74 -1.19 9.99
CA ALA A 209 4.57 -1.00 8.55
C ALA A 209 3.08 -1.03 8.13
N TRP A 210 2.30 -1.92 8.77
CA TRP A 210 0.87 -2.08 8.52
C TRP A 210 -0.02 -1.10 9.30
N GLY A 211 0.53 -0.23 10.13
CA GLY A 211 -0.20 0.80 10.88
C GLY A 211 -0.83 0.37 12.19
N GLY A 212 -0.44 -0.79 12.75
CA GLY A 212 -0.92 -1.28 14.06
C GLY A 212 -0.63 -0.32 15.23
N PHE A 213 0.38 0.53 15.09
CA PHE A 213 0.77 1.52 16.11
C PHE A 213 0.52 2.97 15.67
N GLU A 214 -0.04 3.21 14.48
CA GLU A 214 -0.17 4.56 13.93
C GLU A 214 -1.50 5.23 14.35
N PRO A 215 -1.48 6.31 15.15
CA PRO A 215 -2.70 6.97 15.62
C PRO A 215 -3.66 7.45 14.51
N LEU A 216 -3.14 7.76 13.31
CA LEU A 216 -3.98 8.12 12.15
C LEU A 216 -4.83 6.94 11.64
N CYS A 217 -4.44 5.70 11.92
CA CYS A 217 -5.26 4.53 11.63
C CYS A 217 -6.40 4.38 12.67
N PRO A 218 -7.63 4.04 12.25
CA PRO A 218 -8.76 3.85 13.17
C PRO A 218 -8.44 2.87 14.29
N PHE A 219 -8.77 3.23 15.54
CA PHE A 219 -8.42 2.45 16.73
C PHE A 219 -8.83 0.97 16.63
N TYR A 220 -10.07 0.69 16.18
CA TYR A 220 -10.56 -0.68 16.03
C TYR A 220 -9.73 -1.48 15.02
N GLN A 221 -9.22 -0.85 13.95
CA GLN A 221 -8.37 -1.49 12.97
C GLN A 221 -7.01 -1.86 13.58
N ARG A 222 -6.44 -0.95 14.38
CA ARG A 222 -5.19 -1.20 15.10
C ARG A 222 -5.30 -2.38 16.07
N CYS A 223 -6.32 -2.38 16.93
CA CYS A 223 -6.55 -3.46 17.88
C CYS A 223 -6.72 -4.81 17.17
N LEU A 224 -7.55 -4.83 16.12
CA LEU A 224 -7.82 -6.03 15.34
C LEU A 224 -6.56 -6.53 14.62
N LEU A 225 -5.78 -5.65 13.99
CA LEU A 225 -4.52 -6.00 13.33
C LEU A 225 -3.51 -6.57 14.32
N CYS A 226 -3.35 -5.94 15.48
CA CYS A 226 -2.42 -6.39 16.52
C CYS A 226 -2.80 -7.76 17.08
N TRP A 227 -4.09 -7.98 17.32
CA TRP A 227 -4.60 -9.23 17.90
C TRP A 227 -4.61 -10.38 16.89
N LEU A 228 -4.98 -10.13 15.63
CA LEU A 228 -4.99 -11.13 14.55
C LEU A 228 -3.69 -11.22 13.75
N PHE A 229 -2.62 -10.58 14.21
CA PHE A 229 -1.31 -10.66 13.57
C PHE A 229 -0.89 -12.08 13.12
N PRO A 230 -0.97 -13.15 13.96
CA PRO A 230 -0.55 -14.48 13.52
C PRO A 230 -1.39 -15.00 12.34
N VAL A 231 -2.68 -14.69 12.30
CA VAL A 231 -3.58 -15.04 11.21
C VAL A 231 -3.18 -14.31 9.93
N PHE A 232 -2.96 -12.99 10.01
CA PHE A 232 -2.51 -12.19 8.87
C PHE A 232 -1.13 -12.61 8.37
N LYS A 233 -0.19 -12.89 9.28
CA LYS A 233 1.13 -13.45 8.96
C LYS A 233 0.99 -14.75 8.17
N PHE A 234 0.17 -15.68 8.66
CA PHE A 234 -0.09 -16.95 7.96
C PHE A 234 -0.62 -16.72 6.54
N PHE A 235 -1.68 -15.90 6.37
CA PHE A 235 -2.25 -15.67 5.05
C PHE A 235 -1.29 -14.97 4.10
N MET A 236 -0.53 -13.98 4.57
CA MET A 236 0.47 -13.28 3.76
C MET A 236 1.57 -14.24 3.29
N ARG A 237 2.07 -15.09 4.19
CA ARG A 237 3.09 -16.08 3.84
C ARG A 237 2.60 -17.07 2.78
N ASN A 238 1.34 -17.46 2.83
CA ASN A 238 0.72 -18.32 1.82
C ASN A 238 0.46 -17.56 0.50
N ALA A 239 -0.12 -16.37 0.56
CA ALA A 239 -0.48 -15.57 -0.62
C ALA A 239 0.73 -15.21 -1.47
N PHE A 240 1.84 -14.82 -0.83
CA PHE A 240 3.09 -14.48 -1.52
C PHE A 240 4.03 -15.68 -1.71
N LYS A 241 3.61 -16.88 -1.31
CA LYS A 241 4.40 -18.12 -1.35
C LYS A 241 5.78 -17.93 -0.71
N LEU A 242 5.82 -17.31 0.47
CA LEU A 242 7.06 -16.98 1.20
C LEU A 242 7.74 -18.19 1.86
N HIS A 243 7.19 -19.39 1.67
CA HIS A 243 7.79 -20.66 2.09
C HIS A 243 8.74 -21.25 1.03
N ASP A 244 8.64 -20.75 -0.20
CA ASP A 244 9.40 -21.22 -1.35
C ASP A 244 10.63 -20.33 -1.54
N GLU A 245 11.76 -20.76 -0.97
CA GLU A 245 13.04 -20.02 -1.07
C GLU A 245 13.49 -19.85 -2.52
N GLN A 246 13.14 -20.79 -3.40
CA GLN A 246 13.48 -20.73 -4.83
C GLN A 246 12.77 -19.58 -5.54
N ARG A 247 11.70 -19.03 -4.97
CA ARG A 247 11.05 -17.80 -5.49
C ARG A 247 11.73 -16.52 -5.05
N ASN A 248 12.55 -16.56 -3.99
CA ASN A 248 13.15 -15.35 -3.46
C ASN A 248 14.37 -14.91 -4.28
N LEU A 249 15.17 -15.86 -4.76
CA LEU A 249 16.34 -15.58 -5.58
C LEU A 249 15.99 -14.87 -6.90
N PRO A 250 15.03 -15.34 -7.73
CA PRO A 250 14.63 -14.64 -8.95
C PRO A 250 14.06 -13.24 -8.69
N ARG A 251 13.43 -13.01 -7.52
CA ARG A 251 12.97 -11.67 -7.13
C ARG A 251 14.16 -10.75 -6.90
N LEU A 252 15.16 -11.21 -6.16
CA LEU A 252 16.38 -10.45 -5.90
C LEU A 252 17.13 -10.15 -7.21
N GLU A 253 17.31 -11.14 -8.08
CA GLU A 253 17.96 -10.96 -9.39
C GLU A 253 17.22 -9.93 -10.24
N PHE A 254 15.88 -9.97 -10.27
CA PHE A 254 15.08 -8.98 -10.98
C PHE A 254 15.25 -7.58 -10.38
N ILE A 255 15.24 -7.46 -9.05
CA ILE A 255 15.47 -6.19 -8.34
C ILE A 255 16.85 -5.64 -8.73
N GLU A 256 17.92 -6.43 -8.58
CA GLU A 256 19.29 -6.00 -8.88
C GLU A 256 19.46 -5.57 -10.33
N LYS A 257 18.92 -6.35 -11.29
CA LYS A 257 18.95 -5.98 -12.70
C LYS A 257 18.23 -4.67 -13.00
N LEU A 258 17.12 -4.40 -12.31
CA LEU A 258 16.42 -3.13 -12.49
C LEU A 258 17.18 -1.96 -11.82
N LEU A 259 17.82 -2.19 -10.67
CA LEU A 259 18.72 -1.21 -10.05
C LEU A 259 19.90 -0.89 -10.98
N ASP A 260 20.48 -1.87 -11.69
CA ASP A 260 21.54 -1.63 -12.67
C ASP A 260 21.05 -0.73 -13.83
N ARG A 261 19.80 -0.95 -14.28
CA ARG A 261 19.18 -0.11 -15.31
C ARG A 261 18.92 1.31 -14.81
N VAL A 262 18.49 1.48 -13.56
CA VAL A 262 18.29 2.80 -12.96
C VAL A 262 19.64 3.49 -12.80
N ASP A 263 20.68 2.81 -12.29
CA ASP A 263 22.04 3.34 -12.19
C ASP A 263 22.54 3.89 -13.53
N ALA A 264 22.32 3.14 -14.61
CA ALA A 264 22.69 3.57 -15.96
C ALA A 264 21.90 4.81 -16.42
N ALA A 265 20.61 4.92 -16.06
CA ALA A 265 19.76 6.04 -16.44
C ALA A 265 20.08 7.33 -15.65
N VAL A 266 20.29 7.22 -14.33
CA VAL A 266 20.54 8.38 -13.46
C VAL A 266 22.01 8.84 -13.46
N GLY A 267 22.90 8.07 -14.11
CA GLY A 267 24.33 8.36 -14.20
C GLY A 267 25.10 8.03 -12.92
N PRO A 268 26.44 8.11 -12.95
CA PRO A 268 27.34 7.59 -11.89
C PRO A 268 27.15 8.24 -10.51
N GLU A 269 26.69 9.49 -10.48
CA GLU A 269 26.45 10.22 -9.23
C GLU A 269 24.99 10.21 -8.77
N GLY A 270 24.07 9.58 -9.52
CA GLY A 270 22.64 9.60 -9.19
C GLY A 270 21.98 10.97 -9.35
N LEU A 271 22.58 11.85 -10.16
CA LEU A 271 22.12 13.23 -10.38
C LEU A 271 21.20 13.39 -11.60
N GLY A 272 21.09 12.37 -12.47
CA GLY A 272 20.15 12.36 -13.58
C GLY A 272 18.72 12.03 -13.16
N TYR A 273 17.84 11.89 -14.14
CA TYR A 273 16.47 11.39 -13.98
C TYR A 273 16.32 10.08 -14.77
N ILE A 274 15.33 9.25 -14.43
CA ILE A 274 15.12 7.95 -15.09
C ILE A 274 14.70 8.13 -16.54
N VAL A 275 13.90 9.17 -16.83
CA VAL A 275 13.42 9.51 -18.17
C VAL A 275 13.62 10.99 -18.43
N GLY A 276 14.35 11.31 -19.50
CA GLY A 276 14.58 12.70 -19.91
C GLY A 276 15.52 13.47 -18.98
N ASP A 277 15.32 14.78 -18.89
CA ASP A 277 16.18 15.74 -18.19
C ASP A 277 15.50 16.42 -16.98
N HIS A 278 14.32 15.95 -16.58
CA HIS A 278 13.53 16.53 -15.50
C HIS A 278 12.76 15.47 -14.73
N LEU A 279 12.28 15.86 -13.54
CA LEU A 279 11.48 15.01 -12.68
C LEU A 279 10.16 14.59 -13.34
N THR A 280 9.92 13.29 -13.39
CA THR A 280 8.67 12.69 -13.86
C THR A 280 8.06 11.80 -12.78
N TYR A 281 6.83 11.34 -13.00
CA TYR A 281 6.20 10.35 -12.13
C TYR A 281 6.95 9.01 -12.11
N VAL A 282 7.81 8.72 -13.09
CA VAL A 282 8.65 7.51 -13.12
C VAL A 282 9.68 7.56 -12.00
N ASP A 283 10.34 8.71 -11.84
CA ASP A 283 11.27 8.96 -10.73
C ASP A 283 10.57 8.79 -9.39
N ILE A 284 9.41 9.43 -9.23
CA ILE A 284 8.58 9.35 -8.02
C ILE A 284 8.12 7.92 -7.74
N SER A 285 7.72 7.19 -8.78
CA SER A 285 7.32 5.79 -8.66
C SER A 285 8.49 4.96 -8.14
N PHE A 286 9.66 5.09 -8.75
CA PHE A 286 10.85 4.33 -8.36
C PHE A 286 11.25 4.61 -6.91
N VAL A 287 11.35 5.88 -6.51
CA VAL A 287 11.79 6.21 -5.14
C VAL A 287 10.73 5.83 -4.09
N ALA A 288 9.44 5.90 -4.42
CA ALA A 288 8.38 5.43 -3.55
C ALA A 288 8.44 3.90 -3.34
N LEU A 289 8.81 3.14 -4.38
CA LEU A 289 9.04 1.69 -4.30
C LEU A 289 10.27 1.34 -3.46
N MET A 290 11.36 2.10 -3.60
CA MET A 290 12.61 1.86 -2.88
C MET A 290 12.60 2.37 -1.43
N GLY A 291 11.77 3.34 -1.08
CA GLY A 291 11.73 3.92 0.27
C GLY A 291 11.61 2.87 1.40
N PRO A 292 10.68 1.90 1.33
CA PRO A 292 10.58 0.84 2.35
C PRO A 292 11.77 -0.13 2.37
N MET A 293 12.56 -0.20 1.29
CA MET A 293 13.82 -0.95 1.22
C MET A 293 15.01 -0.16 1.77
N MET A 294 14.80 1.12 2.10
CA MET A 294 15.76 1.97 2.77
C MET A 294 15.16 2.51 4.09
N PRO A 295 14.82 1.62 5.04
CA PRO A 295 14.11 2.00 6.25
C PRO A 295 14.90 2.96 7.15
N SER A 296 16.21 2.79 7.31
CA SER A 296 17.01 3.65 8.19
C SER A 296 17.31 5.02 7.56
N ARG A 297 17.20 5.13 6.23
CA ARG A 297 17.51 6.37 5.50
C ARG A 297 16.27 7.16 5.09
N ILE A 298 15.19 6.46 4.75
CA ILE A 298 13.99 7.05 4.14
C ILE A 298 12.74 6.78 4.96
N CYS A 299 12.40 5.52 5.23
CA CYS A 299 11.03 5.18 5.64
C CYS A 299 10.77 5.22 7.14
N LEU A 300 11.60 4.57 7.95
CA LEU A 300 11.37 4.26 9.36
C LEU A 300 12.39 4.93 10.30
N LYS A 301 12.84 6.14 9.95
CA LYS A 301 13.75 6.93 10.78
C LYS A 301 13.03 8.10 11.46
N GLU A 302 13.63 8.65 12.50
CA GLU A 302 13.17 9.91 13.07
C GLU A 302 13.31 11.06 12.06
N GLY A 303 12.27 11.90 11.95
CA GLY A 303 12.21 12.93 10.91
C GLY A 303 12.13 12.35 9.49
N SER A 304 11.59 11.13 9.35
CA SER A 304 11.45 10.41 8.10
C SER A 304 10.84 11.28 6.99
N PRO A 305 11.50 11.45 5.83
CA PRO A 305 10.89 12.16 4.70
C PRO A 305 9.68 11.39 4.13
N TRP A 306 9.54 10.10 4.44
CA TRP A 306 8.38 9.31 4.00
C TRP A 306 7.07 9.96 4.44
N ALA A 307 6.14 10.11 3.49
CA ALA A 307 4.86 10.75 3.73
C ALA A 307 4.96 12.14 4.39
N ARG A 308 6.04 12.91 4.17
CA ARG A 308 6.34 14.20 4.86
C ARG A 308 6.33 14.06 6.38
N ASN A 309 6.92 12.99 6.91
CA ASN A 309 7.02 12.74 8.35
C ASN A 309 5.66 12.72 9.09
N ARG A 310 4.57 12.37 8.40
CA ARG A 310 3.22 12.45 9.00
C ARG A 310 2.91 11.33 9.99
N PHE A 311 3.62 10.20 9.88
CA PHE A 311 3.35 9.01 10.70
C PHE A 311 4.15 9.05 11.99
N LYS A 312 3.43 9.12 13.11
CA LYS A 312 4.03 9.20 14.45
C LYS A 312 4.68 7.87 14.84
N SER A 313 4.18 6.74 14.31
CA SER A 313 4.73 5.41 14.60
C SER A 313 6.16 5.19 14.12
N PHE A 314 6.72 6.11 13.32
CA PHE A 314 8.11 6.01 12.83
C PHE A 314 9.10 6.81 13.69
N SER A 315 8.61 7.60 14.63
CA SER A 315 9.45 8.41 15.50
C SER A 315 10.00 7.59 16.67
N SER A 316 11.24 7.86 17.08
CA SER A 316 11.91 7.23 18.23
C SER A 316 11.12 7.41 19.54
N SER A 317 10.40 8.53 19.68
CA SER A 317 9.53 8.82 20.83
C SER A 317 8.34 7.87 20.99
N SER A 318 8.00 7.09 19.95
CA SER A 318 7.02 6.01 20.04
C SER A 318 7.54 4.75 20.75
N GLY A 319 8.82 4.73 21.15
CA GLY A 319 9.43 3.68 21.97
C GLY A 319 9.78 2.40 21.20
N VAL A 320 9.72 2.44 19.86
CA VAL A 320 9.85 1.25 19.03
C VAL A 320 11.22 1.24 18.33
N GLY A 321 12.15 0.39 18.80
CA GLY A 321 13.46 0.12 18.18
C GLY A 321 13.35 -0.69 16.88
N ILE A 322 12.51 -0.26 15.95
CA ILE A 322 12.11 -1.03 14.76
C ILE A 322 13.32 -1.40 13.87
N LEU A 323 14.28 -0.48 13.78
CA LEU A 323 15.48 -0.67 12.97
C LEU A 323 16.44 -1.71 13.58
N ASP A 324 16.49 -1.80 14.91
CA ASP A 324 17.30 -2.79 15.63
C ASP A 324 16.75 -4.20 15.39
N GLU A 325 15.43 -4.32 15.36
CA GLU A 325 14.70 -5.56 15.09
C GLU A 325 14.54 -5.89 13.59
N TYR A 326 15.05 -5.04 12.69
CA TYR A 326 14.93 -5.26 11.25
C TYR A 326 15.81 -6.44 10.78
N PRO A 327 15.36 -7.30 9.86
CA PRO A 327 16.18 -8.42 9.40
C PRO A 327 17.53 -7.97 8.80
N GLN A 328 18.62 -8.65 9.19
CA GLN A 328 19.98 -8.30 8.76
C GLN A 328 20.11 -8.24 7.23
N GLN A 329 19.49 -9.18 6.51
CA GLN A 329 19.52 -9.23 5.05
C GLN A 329 18.94 -7.97 4.40
N LEU A 330 17.92 -7.36 5.01
CA LEU A 330 17.34 -6.12 4.52
C LEU A 330 18.21 -4.91 4.88
N ARG A 331 18.90 -4.94 6.02
CA ARG A 331 19.90 -3.92 6.37
C ARG A 331 21.10 -3.96 5.42
N ASP A 332 21.62 -5.15 5.12
CA ASP A 332 22.71 -5.34 4.17
C ASP A 332 22.31 -4.88 2.76
N PHE A 333 21.07 -5.17 2.36
CA PHE A 333 20.51 -4.67 1.10
C PHE A 333 20.44 -3.14 1.08
N GLU A 334 19.95 -2.50 2.15
CA GLU A 334 19.92 -1.04 2.27
C GLU A 334 21.33 -0.45 2.15
N GLU A 335 22.31 -0.99 2.88
CA GLU A 335 23.69 -0.51 2.87
C GLU A 335 24.37 -0.69 1.51
N LYS A 336 24.17 -1.85 0.85
CA LYS A 336 24.64 -2.07 -0.52
C LYS A 336 24.00 -1.07 -1.48
N THR A 337 22.68 -0.87 -1.38
CA THR A 337 21.92 0.03 -2.26
C THR A 337 22.31 1.48 -2.06
N ALA A 338 22.52 1.93 -0.82
CA ALA A 338 22.89 3.30 -0.48
C ALA A 338 24.21 3.76 -1.13
N ARG A 339 25.12 2.81 -1.42
CA ARG A 339 26.40 3.09 -2.10
C ARG A 339 26.27 3.19 -3.61
N ARG A 340 25.16 2.73 -4.19
CA ARG A 340 24.90 2.75 -5.63
C ARG A 340 24.43 4.15 -6.07
N PRO A 341 24.62 4.51 -7.35
CA PRO A 341 24.02 5.72 -7.92
C PRO A 341 22.51 5.83 -7.66
N THR A 342 21.80 4.71 -7.76
CA THR A 342 20.37 4.60 -7.49
C THR A 342 20.01 4.89 -6.04
N GLY A 343 20.83 4.45 -5.07
CA GLY A 343 20.62 4.79 -3.66
C GLY A 343 20.81 6.28 -3.40
N LYS A 344 21.86 6.88 -3.98
CA LYS A 344 22.07 8.33 -3.96
C LYS A 344 20.89 9.08 -4.59
N PHE A 345 20.41 8.59 -5.74
CA PHE A 345 19.24 9.13 -6.43
C PHE A 345 17.99 9.10 -5.55
N VAL A 346 17.67 7.98 -4.88
CA VAL A 346 16.52 7.89 -3.96
C VAL A 346 16.63 8.94 -2.85
N CYS A 347 17.76 9.00 -2.15
CA CYS A 347 17.98 9.97 -1.07
C CYS A 347 17.80 11.41 -1.57
N ARG A 348 18.43 11.75 -2.69
CA ARG A 348 18.34 13.08 -3.31
C ARG A 348 16.91 13.45 -3.67
N ILE A 349 16.14 12.57 -4.32
CA ILE A 349 14.76 12.91 -4.70
C ILE A 349 13.90 13.18 -3.45
N PHE A 350 14.05 12.39 -2.39
CA PHE A 350 13.35 12.67 -1.13
C PHE A 350 13.80 13.99 -0.48
N GLU A 351 15.10 14.26 -0.45
CA GLU A 351 15.64 15.50 0.12
C GLU A 351 15.21 16.74 -0.67
N GLU A 352 15.36 16.71 -1.99
CA GLU A 352 15.11 17.85 -2.85
C GLU A 352 13.62 18.12 -3.07
N PHE A 353 12.78 17.09 -3.20
CA PHE A 353 11.42 17.25 -3.72
C PHE A 353 10.32 16.99 -2.69
N ARG A 354 10.56 16.22 -1.63
CA ARG A 354 9.46 15.73 -0.77
C ARG A 354 8.63 16.85 -0.16
N TYR A 355 9.27 17.96 0.21
CA TYR A 355 8.63 19.12 0.85
C TYR A 355 8.34 20.28 -0.13
N LYS A 356 8.60 20.09 -1.43
CA LYS A 356 8.33 21.11 -2.46
C LYS A 356 6.91 21.00 -3.00
N THR A 357 6.47 22.10 -3.60
CA THR A 357 5.35 22.20 -4.53
C THR A 357 5.88 22.82 -5.82
N LEU A 358 5.52 22.26 -6.98
CA LEU A 358 6.02 22.61 -8.31
C LEU A 358 5.19 23.71 -8.98
#